data_AF-A0A1E5L2H1-F1
#
_entry.id   AF-A0A1E5L2H1-F1
#
_cell.length_a   1.000
_cell.length_b   1.000
_cell.length_c   1.000
_cell.angle_alpha   90.00
_cell.angle_beta   90.00
_cell.angle_gamma   90.00
#
_symmetry.space_group_name_H-M   'P 1'
#
loop_
_entity.id
_entity.type
_entity.pdbx_description
1 polymer ?
#
loop_
_entity_poly.entity_id
_entity_poly.type
_entity_poly.pdbx_seq_one_letter_code
_entity_poly.pdbx_strand_id
1 'polypeptide(L)'
;MKYLNLIETFHEWKEVNHLPATAIALWFALLHKSNKCGCKHEFTLPNVILQHAAGLSRKQLDAARVALIEANLIYYERSNRVNQAGKYTLLLTDYLGQQKDQQKDQQNEHAPVK
;
A
#
# COMPACT_ATOMS: atom_id res chain seq x y z
N MET A 1 -4.78 8.50 7.58
CA MET A 1 -4.18 8.54 6.23
C MET A 1 -5.15 9.27 5.29
N LYS A 2 -4.69 9.99 4.27
CA LYS A 2 -5.56 10.52 3.22
C LYS A 2 -5.54 9.54 2.04
N TYR A 3 -6.66 8.84 1.82
CA TYR A 3 -6.80 7.79 0.80
C TYR A 3 -6.43 8.26 -0.61
N LEU A 4 -6.83 9.49 -0.99
CA LEU A 4 -6.53 10.08 -2.29
C LEU A 4 -5.03 10.28 -2.52
N ASN A 5 -4.31 10.81 -1.53
CA ASN A 5 -2.87 11.01 -1.63
C ASN A 5 -2.11 9.70 -1.86
N LEU A 6 -2.56 8.59 -1.26
CA LEU A 6 -1.95 7.28 -1.49
C LEU A 6 -2.13 6.81 -2.92
N ILE A 7 -3.29 7.09 -3.52
CA ILE A 7 -3.57 6.78 -4.93
C ILE A 7 -2.64 7.60 -5.83
N GLU A 8 -2.58 8.92 -5.61
CA GLU A 8 -1.70 9.82 -6.38
C GLU A 8 -0.24 9.37 -6.31
N THR A 9 0.27 9.08 -5.10
CA THR A 9 1.63 8.59 -4.88
C THR A 9 1.89 7.28 -5.61
N PHE A 10 0.91 6.38 -5.63
CA PHE A 10 1.04 5.12 -6.36
C PHE A 10 1.09 5.34 -7.87
N HIS A 11 0.34 6.31 -8.39
CA HIS A 11 0.42 6.68 -9.80
C HIS A 11 1.79 7.26 -10.15
N GLU A 12 2.31 8.21 -9.37
CA GLU A 12 3.66 8.76 -9.54
C GLU A 12 4.73 7.66 -9.49
N TRP A 13 4.67 6.79 -8.49
CA TRP A 13 5.60 5.65 -8.38
C TRP A 13 5.52 4.74 -9.62
N LYS A 14 4.33 4.52 -10.16
CA LYS A 14 4.10 3.64 -11.32
C LYS A 14 4.55 4.25 -12.65
N GLU A 15 4.72 5.57 -12.76
CA GLU A 15 5.24 6.18 -13.99
C GLU A 15 6.67 5.73 -14.32
N VAL A 16 7.45 5.40 -13.29
CA VAL A 16 8.84 4.98 -13.41
C VAL A 16 9.08 3.52 -13.03
N ASN A 17 8.04 2.80 -12.57
CA ASN A 17 8.12 1.39 -12.17
C ASN A 17 7.06 0.53 -12.88
N HIS A 18 7.48 -0.62 -13.41
CA HIS A 18 6.55 -1.59 -13.98
C HIS A 18 5.96 -2.51 -12.90
N LEU A 19 4.64 -2.67 -12.90
CA LEU A 19 3.95 -3.60 -12.00
C LEU A 19 2.88 -4.39 -12.77
N PRO A 20 2.78 -5.73 -12.59
CA PRO A 20 1.75 -6.53 -13.25
C PRO A 20 0.33 -6.07 -12.91
N ALA A 21 -0.60 -6.20 -13.85
CA ALA A 21 -2.02 -5.84 -13.67
C ALA A 21 -2.66 -6.51 -12.44
N THR A 22 -2.31 -7.77 -12.17
CA THR A 22 -2.80 -8.51 -10.99
C THR A 22 -2.30 -7.93 -9.67
N ALA A 23 -1.05 -7.45 -9.64
CA ALA A 23 -0.48 -6.80 -8.47
C ALA A 23 -1.08 -5.42 -8.24
N ILE A 24 -1.34 -4.65 -9.31
CA ILE A 24 -2.08 -3.38 -9.24
C ILE A 24 -3.48 -3.59 -8.64
N ALA A 25 -4.23 -4.58 -9.13
CA ALA A 25 -5.56 -4.91 -8.63
C ALA A 25 -5.52 -5.29 -7.14
N LEU A 26 -4.55 -6.10 -6.74
CA LEU A 26 -4.37 -6.48 -5.33
C LEU A 26 -4.04 -5.28 -4.44
N TRP A 27 -3.18 -4.37 -4.90
CA TRP A 27 -2.81 -3.18 -4.14
C TRP A 27 -4.00 -2.25 -3.88
N PHE A 28 -4.82 -1.97 -4.90
CA PHE A 28 -6.05 -1.18 -4.71
C PHE A 28 -7.06 -1.87 -3.78
N ALA A 29 -7.20 -3.20 -3.86
CA ALA A 29 -8.06 -3.95 -2.95
C ALA A 29 -7.59 -3.83 -1.49
N LEU A 30 -6.27 -3.91 -1.25
CA LEU A 30 -5.67 -3.73 0.08
C LEU A 30 -5.87 -2.30 0.59
N LEU A 31 -5.64 -1.29 -0.25
CA LEU A 31 -5.83 0.12 0.09
C LEU A 31 -7.29 0.43 0.45
N HIS A 32 -8.25 -0.06 -0.33
CA HIS A 32 -9.67 0.14 -0.04
C HIS A 32 -10.06 -0.50 1.31
N LYS A 33 -9.53 -1.68 1.62
CA LYS A 33 -9.78 -2.34 2.92
C LYS A 33 -9.12 -1.62 4.08
N SER A 34 -7.88 -1.15 3.93
CA SER A 34 -7.19 -0.40 4.99
C SER A 34 -7.93 0.91 5.32
N ASN A 35 -8.45 1.59 4.29
CA ASN A 35 -9.28 2.79 4.46
C ASN A 35 -10.56 2.47 5.26
N LYS A 36 -11.26 1.38 4.91
CA LYS A 36 -12.48 0.95 5.62
C LYS A 36 -12.22 0.52 7.07
N CYS A 37 -11.05 -0.01 7.38
CA CYS A 37 -10.66 -0.45 8.73
C CYS A 37 -10.13 0.68 9.64
N GLY A 38 -10.33 1.95 9.26
CA GLY A 38 -9.92 3.09 10.07
C GLY A 38 -8.44 3.44 9.92
N CYS A 39 -7.84 3.18 8.75
CA CYS A 39 -6.45 3.51 8.44
C CYS A 39 -5.42 2.81 9.35
N LYS A 40 -5.65 1.54 9.69
CA LYS A 40 -4.62 0.74 10.36
C LYS A 40 -3.50 0.46 9.37
N HIS A 41 -2.26 0.78 9.77
CA HIS A 41 -1.06 0.49 9.00
C HIS A 41 -0.88 -1.02 8.77
N GLU A 42 -1.42 -1.81 9.70
CA GLU A 42 -1.34 -3.26 9.71
C GLU A 42 -2.73 -3.89 9.90
N PHE A 43 -3.08 -4.86 9.06
CA PHE A 43 -4.40 -5.50 9.09
C PHE A 43 -4.37 -6.94 8.58
N THR A 44 -5.32 -7.75 9.01
CA THR A 44 -5.45 -9.15 8.59
C THR A 44 -6.56 -9.31 7.55
N LEU A 45 -6.29 -10.07 6.48
CA LEU A 45 -7.30 -10.37 5.46
C LEU A 45 -7.26 -11.83 5.00
N PRO A 46 -8.41 -12.54 5.05
CA PRO A 46 -8.54 -13.86 4.47
C PRO A 46 -8.31 -13.86 2.96
N ASN A 47 -7.67 -14.90 2.44
CA ASN A 47 -7.37 -15.03 1.01
C ASN A 47 -8.63 -15.02 0.14
N VAL A 48 -9.74 -15.58 0.61
CA VAL A 48 -11.00 -15.62 -0.15
C VAL A 48 -11.55 -14.20 -0.36
N ILE A 49 -11.46 -13.34 0.65
CA ILE A 49 -11.90 -11.94 0.55
C ILE A 49 -11.03 -11.18 -0.44
N LEU A 50 -9.71 -11.40 -0.43
CA LEU A 50 -8.79 -10.77 -1.37
C LEU A 50 -8.98 -11.25 -2.81
N GLN A 51 -9.17 -12.56 -3.01
CA GLN A 51 -9.46 -13.12 -4.33
C GLN A 51 -10.73 -12.50 -4.92
N HIS A 52 -11.80 -12.41 -4.13
CA HIS A 52 -13.04 -11.78 -4.55
C HIS A 52 -12.87 -10.28 -4.81
N ALA A 53 -12.21 -9.55 -3.91
CA ALA A 53 -12.06 -8.10 -4.03
C ALA A 53 -11.15 -7.68 -5.19
N ALA A 54 -10.09 -8.44 -5.46
CA ALA A 54 -9.14 -8.15 -6.54
C ALA A 54 -9.44 -8.90 -7.84
N GLY A 55 -10.45 -9.78 -7.87
CA GLY A 55 -10.79 -10.60 -9.05
C GLY A 55 -9.70 -11.60 -9.42
N LEU A 56 -8.99 -12.17 -8.44
CA LEU A 56 -7.83 -13.02 -8.66
C LEU A 56 -8.12 -14.48 -8.27
N SER A 57 -7.57 -15.41 -9.06
CA SER A 57 -7.41 -16.79 -8.60
C SER A 57 -6.36 -16.88 -7.48
N ARG A 58 -6.34 -18.02 -6.77
CA ARG A 58 -5.35 -18.26 -5.72
C ARG A 58 -3.90 -18.12 -6.21
N LYS A 59 -3.60 -18.70 -7.38
CA LYS A 59 -2.26 -18.62 -7.99
C LYS A 59 -1.88 -17.18 -8.35
N GLN A 60 -2.82 -16.42 -8.93
CA GLN A 60 -2.60 -15.01 -9.26
C GLN A 60 -2.41 -14.15 -8.00
N LEU A 61 -3.16 -14.43 -6.93
CA LEU A 61 -2.98 -13.75 -5.64
C LEU A 61 -1.57 -13.97 -5.08
N ASP A 62 -1.11 -15.22 -5.09
CA ASP A 62 0.23 -15.55 -4.58
C ASP A 62 1.33 -14.86 -5.42
N ALA A 63 1.22 -14.86 -6.75
CA ALA A 63 2.15 -14.15 -7.63
C ALA A 63 2.08 -12.62 -7.47
N ALA A 64 0.88 -12.06 -7.34
CA ALA A 64 0.67 -10.64 -7.11
C ALA A 64 1.29 -10.17 -5.79
N ARG A 65 1.22 -10.98 -4.73
CA ARG A 65 1.91 -10.67 -3.46
C ARG A 65 3.42 -10.58 -3.65
N VAL A 66 4.03 -11.55 -4.34
CA VAL A 66 5.47 -11.55 -4.59
C VAL A 66 5.88 -10.26 -5.28
N ALA A 67 5.19 -9.88 -6.37
CA ALA A 67 5.48 -8.64 -7.09
C ALA A 67 5.33 -7.38 -6.21
N LEU A 68 4.33 -7.33 -5.32
CA LEU A 68 4.15 -6.19 -4.41
C LEU A 68 5.22 -6.14 -3.30
N ILE A 69 5.71 -7.28 -2.84
CA ILE A 69 6.79 -7.38 -1.84
C ILE A 69 8.12 -6.94 -2.49
N GLU A 70 8.42 -7.45 -3.69
CA GLU A 70 9.62 -7.07 -4.46
C GLU A 70 9.64 -5.56 -4.79
N ALA A 71 8.47 -4.98 -5.05
CA ALA A 71 8.29 -3.55 -5.28
C ALA A 71 8.34 -2.70 -3.99
N ASN A 72 8.52 -3.30 -2.80
CA ASN A 72 8.44 -2.64 -1.50
C ASN A 72 7.14 -1.84 -1.28
N LEU A 73 6.03 -2.29 -1.86
CA LEU A 73 4.72 -1.64 -1.71
C LEU A 73 3.94 -2.19 -0.51
N ILE A 74 4.20 -3.46 -0.16
CA ILE A 74 3.59 -4.13 0.99
C ILE A 74 4.62 -4.95 1.75
N TYR A 75 4.36 -5.16 3.03
CA TYR A 75 4.90 -6.27 3.80
C TYR A 75 3.78 -7.30 4.05
N TYR A 76 4.11 -8.59 3.94
CA TYR A 76 3.16 -9.67 4.13
C TYR A 76 3.73 -10.71 5.10
N GLU A 77 3.00 -10.95 6.18
CA GLU A 77 3.31 -12.00 7.13
C GLU A 77 2.27 -13.12 6.98
N ARG A 78 2.73 -14.30 6.61
CA ARG A 78 1.88 -15.49 6.60
C ARG A 78 1.55 -15.87 8.04
N SER A 79 0.29 -16.22 8.31
CA SER A 79 -0.05 -16.75 9.63
C SER A 79 0.52 -18.16 9.81
N ASN A 80 1.15 -18.39 10.96
CA ASN A 80 1.65 -19.70 11.38
C ASN A 80 0.57 -20.60 11.99
N ARG A 81 -0.69 -20.12 12.08
CA ARG A 81 -1.80 -20.85 12.68
C ARG A 81 -2.84 -21.26 11.63
N VAL A 82 -3.36 -22.47 11.76
CA VAL A 82 -4.47 -22.97 10.94
C VAL A 82 -5.68 -22.04 11.13
N ASN A 83 -6.36 -21.68 10.03
CA ASN A 83 -7.53 -20.79 9.99
C ASN A 83 -7.30 -19.33 10.41
N GLN A 84 -6.05 -18.86 10.50
CA GLN A 84 -5.78 -17.44 10.68
C GLN A 84 -5.37 -16.76 9.36
N ALA A 85 -5.95 -15.58 9.13
CA ALA A 85 -5.62 -14.75 7.99
C ALA A 85 -4.18 -14.21 8.10
N GLY A 86 -3.51 -14.09 6.95
CA GLY A 86 -2.23 -13.40 6.88
C GLY A 86 -2.38 -11.91 7.17
N LYS A 87 -1.28 -11.31 7.63
CA LYS A 87 -1.17 -9.91 8.00
C LYS A 87 -0.54 -9.13 6.87
N TYR A 88 -1.04 -7.93 6.61
CA TYR A 88 -0.55 -7.03 5.58
C TYR A 88 -0.24 -5.68 6.19
N THR A 89 0.84 -5.09 5.71
CA THR A 89 1.24 -3.72 6.00
C THR A 89 1.45 -2.99 4.69
N LEU A 90 0.88 -1.79 4.55
CA LEU A 90 1.10 -0.94 3.37
C LEU A 90 2.32 -0.06 3.62
N LEU A 91 3.36 -0.18 2.80
CA LEU A 91 4.62 0.53 2.98
C LEU A 91 4.64 1.91 2.28
N LEU A 92 3.80 2.09 1.24
CA LEU A 92 3.72 3.37 0.52
C LEU A 92 3.25 4.54 1.41
N THR A 93 2.66 4.25 2.57
CA THR A 93 2.28 5.27 3.55
C THR A 93 3.48 5.95 4.18
N ASP A 94 4.63 5.27 4.24
CA ASP A 94 5.84 5.78 4.85
C ASP A 94 6.54 6.77 3.89
N TYR A 95 6.44 6.52 2.58
CA TYR A 95 6.86 7.44 1.53
C TYR A 95 6.11 8.79 1.60
N LEU A 96 4.81 8.76 1.90
CA LEU A 96 4.02 9.98 2.17
C LEU A 96 4.45 10.72 3.45
N GLY A 97 5.02 10.04 4.43
CA GLY A 97 5.59 10.68 5.62
C GLY A 97 6.81 11.51 5.24
N GLN A 98 7.70 10.94 4.42
CA GLN A 98 8.95 11.57 3.98
C GLN A 98 8.73 12.81 3.10
N GLN A 99 7.74 12.80 2.20
CA GLN A 99 7.44 13.98 1.37
C GLN A 99 6.92 15.18 2.18
N LYS A 100 6.24 14.95 3.31
CA LYS A 100 5.75 16.05 4.17
C LYS A 100 6.84 16.72 4.98
N ASP A 101 7.89 15.97 5.32
CA ASP A 101 9.03 16.52 6.05
C ASP A 101 9.89 17.39 5.12
N GLN A 102 10.03 17.00 3.84
CA GLN A 102 10.75 17.80 2.84
C GLN A 102 10.03 19.09 2.40
N GLN A 103 8.70 19.16 2.49
CA GLN A 103 7.95 20.40 2.19
C GLN A 103 7.90 21.41 3.35
N LYS A 104 8.24 21.02 4.58
CA LYS A 104 8.34 21.96 5.71
C LYS A 104 9.63 22.77 5.70
N ASP A 105 10.72 22.23 5.13
CA ASP A 105 12.00 22.93 5.08
C ASP A 105 12.06 24.04 4.01
N GLN A 106 11.20 24.00 2.97
CA GLN A 106 11.16 25.03 1.93
C GLN A 106 10.25 26.24 2.25
N GLN A 107 9.40 26.17 3.27
CA GLN A 107 8.54 27.30 3.67
C GLN A 107 9.12 28.18 4.79
N ASN A 108 10.26 27.81 5.38
CA ASN A 108 10.87 28.56 6.49
C ASN A 108 11.99 29.54 6.08
N GLU A 109 12.33 29.65 4.78
CA GLU A 109 13.38 30.59 4.29
C GLU A 109 12.86 31.95 3.81
N HIS A 110 11.55 32.23 3.86
CA HIS A 110 10.98 33.52 3.42
C HIS A 110 10.32 34.33 4.56
N ALA A 111 10.90 34.30 5.76
CA ALA A 111 10.60 35.34 6.75
C ALA A 111 11.50 36.56 6.47
N PRO A 112 10.95 37.76 6.21
CA PRO A 112 11.77 38.95 6.00
C PRO A 112 12.44 39.30 7.32
N VAL A 113 13.77 39.36 7.29
CA VAL A 113 14.60 39.89 8.38
C VAL A 113 14.15 41.33 8.63
N LYS A 114 13.67 41.62 9.85
CA LYS A 114 13.50 42.98 10.35
C LYS A 114 14.85 43.53 10.81
#